data_AF-A0A918IU62-F1
#
_entry.id   AF-A0A918IU62-F1
#
_cell.length_a   1.000
_cell.length_b   1.000
_cell.length_c   1.000
_cell.angle_alpha   90.00
_cell.angle_beta   90.00
_cell.angle_gamma   90.00
#
_symmetry.space_group_name_H-M   'P 1'
#
loop_
_entity.id
_entity.type
_entity.pdbx_description
1 polymer ?
#
loop_
_entity_poly.entity_id
_entity_poly.type
_entity_poly.pdbx_seq_one_letter_code
_entity_poly.pdbx_strand_id
1 'polypeptide(L)' 'MSRTLSVRKTPAIDAALSHIMRVTDAETTTEAVARAIDLYEDWLKLQPGTTVVATGHTRRKTP' A
#
# COMPACT_ATOMS: atom_id res chain seq x y z
N MET A 1 21.82 -1.21 0.24
CA MET A 1 21.73 -2.64 0.61
C MET A 1 20.27 -2.95 0.90
N SER A 2 19.65 -3.91 0.20
CA SER A 2 18.31 -4.41 0.54
C SER A 2 18.42 -5.36 1.72
N ARG A 3 17.73 -5.07 2.84
CA ARG A 3 17.56 -6.00 3.95
C ARG A 3 16.35 -6.89 3.66
N THR A 4 16.52 -8.20 3.81
CA THR A 4 15.44 -9.18 3.62
C THR A 4 14.80 -9.49 4.97
N LEU A 5 13.46 -9.46 5.03
CA LEU A 5 12.67 -9.78 6.22
C LEU A 5 11.71 -10.93 5.90
N SER A 6 11.77 -12.01 6.67
CA SER A 6 10.82 -13.11 6.57
C SER A 6 9.60 -12.82 7.45
N VAL A 7 8.41 -12.79 6.85
CA VAL A 7 7.15 -12.52 7.55
C VAL A 7 6.22 -13.72 7.39
N ARG A 8 5.58 -14.14 8.48
CA ARG A 8 4.54 -15.18 8.42
C ARG A 8 3.30 -14.59 7.76
N LYS A 9 2.93 -15.13 6.60
CA LYS A 9 1.66 -14.82 5.95
C LYS A 9 0.49 -15.43 6.71
N THR A 10 -0.54 -14.63 6.94
CA THR A 10 -1.86 -15.09 7.37
C THR A 10 -2.84 -14.88 6.21
N PRO A 11 -4.00 -15.57 6.20
CA PRO A 11 -5.01 -15.37 5.15
C PRO A 11 -5.46 -13.90 5.03
N ALA A 12 -5.51 -13.18 6.16
CA ALA A 12 -5.84 -11.76 6.17
C ALA A 12 -4.77 -10.90 5.49
N ILE A 13 -3.48 -11.21 5.69
CA ILE A 13 -2.36 -10.52 5.03
C ILE A 13 -2.40 -10.76 3.52
N ASP A 14 -2.67 -11.98 3.06
CA ASP A 14 -2.73 -12.27 1.63
C ASP A 14 -3.90 -11.55 0.93
N ALA A 15 -5.05 -11.46 1.59
CA ALA A 15 -6.19 -10.69 1.07
C ALA A 15 -5.87 -9.18 0.98
N ALA A 16 -5.26 -8.62 2.03
CA ALA A 16 -4.84 -7.21 2.05
C ALA A 16 -3.76 -6.92 0.99
N LEU A 17 -2.78 -7.81 0.85
CA LEU A 17 -1.70 -7.67 -0.13
C LEU A 17 -2.24 -7.67 -1.57
N SER A 18 -3.16 -8.60 -1.88
CA SER A 18 -3.81 -8.68 -3.19
C SER A 18 -4.60 -7.40 -3.51
N HIS A 19 -5.28 -6.83 -2.50
CA HIS A 19 -5.98 -5.56 -2.65
C HIS A 19 -5.03 -4.40 -2.91
N ILE A 20 -3.95 -4.29 -2.13
CA ILE A 20 -2.94 -3.23 -2.28
C ILE A 20 -2.28 -3.30 -3.66
N MET A 21 -1.87 -4.50 -4.10
CA MET A 21 -1.29 -4.69 -5.43
C MET A 21 -2.25 -4.24 -6.54
N ARG A 22 -3.55 -4.54 -6.41
CA ARG A 22 -4.57 -4.10 -7.38
C ARG A 22 -4.78 -2.59 -7.43
N VAL A 23 -4.76 -1.92 -6.28
CA VAL A 23 -5.03 -0.47 -6.19
C VAL A 23 -3.81 0.36 -6.56
N THR A 24 -2.61 -0.15 -6.29
CA THR A 24 -1.34 0.56 -6.49
C THR A 24 -0.61 0.17 -7.77
N ASP A 25 -1.10 -0.83 -8.51
CA ASP A 25 -0.46 -1.38 -9.72
C ASP A 25 0.99 -1.84 -9.44
N ALA A 26 1.23 -2.38 -8.25
CA ALA A 26 2.56 -2.88 -7.87
C ALA A 26 2.82 -4.24 -8.52
N GLU A 27 3.98 -4.38 -9.16
CA GLU A 27 4.35 -5.61 -9.88
C GLU A 27 4.86 -6.70 -8.94
N THR A 28 5.42 -6.29 -7.79
CA THR A 28 6.00 -7.22 -6.81
C THR A 28 5.42 -7.03 -5.41
N THR A 29 5.42 -8.11 -4.62
CA THR A 29 5.05 -8.05 -3.20
C THR A 29 5.92 -7.07 -2.41
N THR A 30 7.23 -7.04 -2.68
CA THR A 30 8.15 -6.13 -2.01
C THR A 30 7.80 -4.67 -2.27
N GLU A 31 7.47 -4.33 -3.52
CA GLU A 31 7.06 -2.99 -3.90
C GLU A 31 5.73 -2.59 -3.23
N ALA A 32 4.73 -3.48 -3.24
CA ALA A 32 3.46 -3.24 -2.59
C ALA A 32 3.62 -3.00 -1.07
N VAL A 33 4.45 -3.81 -0.41
CA VAL A 33 4.72 -3.66 1.03
C VAL A 33 5.52 -2.40 1.32
N ALA A 34 6.53 -2.06 0.51
CA ALA A 34 7.31 -0.84 0.68
C ALA A 34 6.41 0.40 0.57
N ARG A 35 5.58 0.50 -0.48
CA ARG A 35 4.63 1.61 -0.63
C ARG A 35 3.63 1.69 0.52
N ALA A 36 3.17 0.55 1.04
CA ALA A 36 2.26 0.53 2.18
C ALA A 36 2.93 1.04 3.47
N ILE A 37 4.21 0.72 3.68
CA ILE A 37 5.00 1.23 4.82
C ILE A 37 5.18 2.74 4.70
N ASP A 38 5.54 3.24 3.51
CA ASP A 38 5.73 4.67 3.27
C ASP A 38 4.44 5.46 3.55
N LEU A 39 3.30 4.97 3.04
CA LEU A 39 1.99 5.58 3.31
C LEU A 39 1.63 5.58 4.79
N TYR A 40 1.96 4.51 5.51
CA TYR A 40 1.71 4.43 6.95
C TYR A 40 2.62 5.38 7.75
N GLU A 41 3.88 5.51 7.35
CA GLU A 41 4.81 6.48 7.93
C GLU A 41 4.32 7.91 7.74
N ASP A 42 3.85 8.24 6.54
CA ASP A 42 3.26 9.55 6.25
C ASP A 42 2.00 9.79 7.07
N TRP A 43 1.13 8.78 7.20
CA TRP A 43 -0.07 8.86 8.04
C TRP A 43 0.27 9.14 9.50
N LEU A 44 1.32 8.51 10.06
CA LEU A 44 1.77 8.73 11.43
C LEU A 44 2.29 10.15 11.68
N LYS A 45 2.75 10.85 10.64
CA LYS A 45 3.21 12.25 10.73
C LYS A 45 2.07 13.26 10.65
N LEU A 46 0.88 12.86 10.23
CA LEU A 46 -0.27 13.76 10.13
C LEU A 46 -0.75 14.18 11.52
N GLN A 47 -1.08 15.47 11.67
CA GLN A 47 -1.69 15.94 12.90
C GLN A 47 -3.12 15.41 13.04
N PRO A 48 -3.60 15.15 14.27
CA PRO A 48 -4.99 14.78 14.50
C PRO A 48 -5.94 15.81 13.87
N GLY A 49 -6.93 15.33 13.10
CA GLY A 49 -7.89 16.20 12.40
C GLY A 49 -7.49 16.60 10.97
N THR A 50 -6.34 16.14 10.48
CA THR A 50 -5.95 16.36 9.07
C THR A 50 -6.91 15.62 8.13
N THR A 51 -7.55 16.35 7.22
CA THR A 51 -8.43 15.80 6.20
C THR A 51 -7.62 15.27 5.02
N VAL A 52 -7.58 13.95 4.87
CA VAL A 52 -6.96 13.30 3.71
C VAL A 52 -8.01 13.20 2.61
N VAL A 53 -7.87 14.00 1.56
CA VAL A 53 -8.66 13.83 0.33
C VAL A 53 -8.03 12.68 -0.45
N ALA A 54 -8.57 11.47 -0.28
CA ALA A 54 -8.19 10.33 -1.10
C ALA A 54 -8.75 10.53 -2.53
N THR A 55 -8.03 11.28 -3.37
CA THR A 55 -8.26 11.25 -4.82
C THR A 55 -7.80 9.89 -5.33
N GLY A 56 -8.70 8.91 -5.28
CA GLY A 56 -8.53 7.63 -5.93
C GLY A 56 -8.33 7.86 -7.41
N HIS A 57 -7.07 7.81 -7.87
CA HIS A 57 -6.74 7.75 -9.29
C HIS A 57 -7.16 6.37 -9.82
N THR A 58 -8.47 6.16 -9.91
CA THR A 58 -9.02 5.15 -10.79
C THR A 58 -8.73 5.64 -12.20
N ARG A 59 -7.61 5.20 -12.77
CA ARG A 59 -7.34 5.39 -14.19
C ARG A 59 -8.46 4.66 -14.93
N ARG A 60 -9.53 5.38 -15.28
CA ARG A 60 -10.54 4.91 -16.23
C ARG A 60 -9.76 4.53 -17.48
N LYS A 61 -9.65 3.23 -17.78
CA LYS A 61 -9.33 2.79 -19.14
C LYS A 61 -10.50 3.31 -20.00
N THR A 62 -10.25 4.40 -20.71
CA THR A 62 -11.16 4.89 -21.74
C THR A 62 -11.37 3.75 -22.75
N PRO A 63 -12.61 3.47 -23.18
CA PRO A 63 -12.92 2.43 -24.17
C PRO A 63 -12.26 2.70 -25.52
#